data_AF-A0A933BH05-F1
#
_entry.id   AF-A0A933BH05-F1
#
_cell.length_a   1.000
_cell.length_b   1.000
_cell.length_c   1.000
_cell.angle_alpha   90.00
_cell.angle_beta   90.00
_cell.angle_gamma   90.00
#
_symmetry.space_group_name_H-M   'P 1'
#
loop_
_entity.id
_entity.type
_entity.pdbx_description
1 polymer ?
#
loop_
_entity_poly.entity_id
_entity_poly.type
_entity_poly.pdbx_seq_one_letter_code
_entity_poly.pdbx_strand_id
1 'polypeptide(L)'
;MESLGASEVFATWVGKLLRPFLLELLERKGNRQPTEADLQAAFEALWPECSTKLMVQEPWMGTVRFKSLARYQPEEFEAMVLDPMGCLSERFGGGKFKVNFYQGMNFLATRNFKPEGEAKWREMPELQED
;
A
#
# COMPACT_ATOMS: atom_id res chain seq x y z
N MET A 1 15.41 -5.66 16.05
CA MET A 1 15.29 -5.64 14.58
C MET A 1 15.06 -4.19 14.23
N GLU A 2 15.98 -3.58 13.49
CA GLU A 2 15.80 -2.20 13.05
C GLU A 2 14.68 -2.18 12.00
N SER A 3 13.80 -1.18 12.07
CA SER A 3 12.72 -0.97 11.10
C SER A 3 13.31 -0.68 9.73
N LEU A 4 12.67 -1.13 8.65
CA LEU A 4 13.12 -0.79 7.29
C LEU A 4 13.17 0.73 7.08
N GLY A 5 14.30 1.22 6.59
CA GLY A 5 14.45 2.59 6.12
C GLY A 5 13.73 2.83 4.80
N ALA A 6 13.39 4.10 4.51
CA ALA A 6 12.70 4.47 3.27
C ALA A 6 13.46 4.03 2.00
N SER A 7 14.80 4.07 2.00
CA SER A 7 15.62 3.59 0.89
C SER A 7 15.46 2.08 0.65
N GLU A 8 15.34 1.29 1.71
CA GLU A 8 15.09 -0.16 1.61
C GLU A 8 13.70 -0.43 1.07
N VAL A 9 12.68 0.30 1.53
CA VAL A 9 11.31 0.22 1.00
C VAL A 9 11.26 0.61 -0.48
N PHE A 10 12.03 1.62 -0.91
CA PHE A 10 12.10 2.04 -2.30
C PHE A 10 12.60 0.92 -3.24
N ALA A 11 13.51 0.07 -2.76
CA ALA A 11 14.02 -1.07 -3.53
C ALA A 11 12.98 -2.21 -3.70
N THR A 12 11.84 -2.15 -3.02
CA THR A 12 10.81 -3.21 -3.02
C THR A 12 9.70 -2.98 -4.06
N TRP A 13 8.62 -3.75 -3.93
CA TRP A 13 7.42 -3.58 -4.73
C TRP A 13 6.72 -2.22 -4.50
N VAL A 14 6.90 -1.60 -3.34
CA VAL A 14 6.29 -0.29 -3.02
C VAL A 14 6.93 0.82 -3.84
N GLY A 15 8.27 0.90 -3.88
CA GLY A 15 8.95 1.89 -4.72
C GLY A 15 8.64 1.70 -6.22
N LYS A 16 8.56 0.45 -6.69
CA LYS A 16 8.10 0.14 -8.06
C LYS A 16 6.67 0.63 -8.32
N LEU A 17 5.77 0.47 -7.35
CA LEU A 17 4.39 0.91 -7.45
C LEU A 17 4.25 2.44 -7.50
N LEU A 18 5.01 3.15 -6.67
CA LEU A 18 4.94 4.62 -6.57
C LEU A 18 5.78 5.34 -7.64
N ARG A 19 6.68 4.64 -8.34
CA ARG A 19 7.55 5.23 -9.37
C ARG A 19 6.82 6.10 -10.41
N PRO A 20 5.68 5.70 -11.00
CA PRO A 20 4.97 6.55 -11.96
C PRO A 20 4.57 7.91 -11.37
N PHE A 21 4.09 7.92 -10.12
CA PHE A 21 3.76 9.15 -9.40
C PHE A 21 5.01 10.02 -9.17
N LEU A 22 6.14 9.41 -8.77
CA LEU A 22 7.39 10.13 -8.54
C LEU A 22 7.94 10.77 -9.82
N LEU A 23 7.86 10.07 -10.96
CA LEU A 23 8.26 10.60 -12.25
C LEU A 23 7.44 11.85 -12.61
N GLU A 24 6.12 11.77 -12.47
CA GLU A 24 5.23 12.91 -12.73
C GLU A 24 5.48 14.08 -11.75
N LEU A 25 5.72 13.78 -10.47
CA LEU A 25 6.08 14.77 -9.46
C LEU A 25 7.36 15.51 -9.82
N LEU A 26 8.40 14.78 -10.25
CA LEU A 26 9.70 15.36 -10.63
C LEU A 26 9.60 16.15 -11.93
N GLU A 27 8.84 15.68 -12.91
CA GLU A 27 8.57 16.42 -14.14
C GLU A 27 7.87 17.76 -13.86
N ARG A 28 6.85 17.77 -13.01
CA ARG A 28 6.15 19.00 -12.57
C ARG A 28 7.08 19.96 -11.83
N LYS A 29 8.10 19.45 -11.15
CA LYS A 29 9.17 20.23 -10.51
C LYS A 29 10.27 20.68 -11.48
N GLY A 30 10.16 20.33 -12.77
CA GLY A 30 11.08 20.72 -13.83
C GLY A 30 12.18 19.71 -14.17
N ASN A 31 12.26 18.57 -13.46
CA ASN A 31 13.20 17.51 -13.77
C ASN A 31 12.58 16.50 -14.76
N ARG A 32 12.82 16.71 -16.05
CA ARG A 32 12.28 15.87 -17.15
C ARG A 32 13.09 14.59 -17.42
N GLN A 33 14.28 14.46 -16.84
CA GLN A 33 15.14 13.28 -17.00
C GLN A 33 15.64 12.85 -15.61
N PRO A 34 14.74 12.44 -14.71
CA PRO A 34 15.11 12.10 -13.34
C PRO A 34 16.02 10.88 -13.30
N THR A 35 17.08 10.99 -12.51
CA THR A 35 17.99 9.88 -12.19
C THR A 35 17.36 8.96 -11.13
N GLU A 36 17.96 7.78 -10.93
CA GLU A 36 17.53 6.88 -9.86
C GLU A 36 17.69 7.52 -8.47
N ALA A 37 18.74 8.32 -8.28
CA ALA A 37 18.96 9.09 -7.06
C ALA A 37 17.87 10.15 -6.83
N ASP A 38 17.40 10.81 -7.89
CA ASP A 38 16.29 11.78 -7.80
C ASP A 38 14.99 11.09 -7.36
N LEU A 39 14.71 9.90 -7.90
CA LEU A 39 13.53 9.12 -7.56
C LEU A 39 13.60 8.61 -6.12
N GLN A 40 14.76 8.14 -5.69
CA GLN A 40 14.98 7.71 -4.31
C GLN A 40 14.80 8.88 -3.34
N ALA A 41 15.42 10.04 -3.59
CA ALA A 41 15.27 11.22 -2.75
C ALA A 41 13.81 11.72 -2.71
N ALA A 42 13.10 11.69 -3.84
CA ALA A 42 11.68 12.02 -3.88
C ALA A 42 10.82 11.02 -3.10
N PHE A 43 11.16 9.73 -3.16
CA PHE A 43 10.50 8.69 -2.37
C PHE A 43 10.75 8.88 -0.87
N GLU A 44 11.99 9.14 -0.45
CA GLU A 44 12.37 9.37 0.95
C GLU A 44 11.63 10.55 1.56
N ALA A 45 11.39 11.61 0.78
CA ALA A 45 10.57 12.75 1.21
C ALA A 45 9.06 12.44 1.24
N LEU A 46 8.58 11.55 0.36
CA LEU A 46 7.16 11.18 0.26
C LEU A 46 6.75 10.15 1.31
N TRP A 47 7.60 9.16 1.58
CA TRP A 47 7.24 7.95 2.33
C TRP A 47 6.71 8.24 3.74
N PRO A 48 7.30 9.13 4.55
CA PRO A 48 6.78 9.45 5.89
C PRO A 48 5.37 10.07 5.88
N GLU A 49 4.98 10.70 4.76
CA GLU A 49 3.68 11.35 4.60
C GLU A 49 2.61 10.42 4.00
N CYS A 50 3.00 9.18 3.68
CA CYS A 50 2.10 8.20 3.09
C CYS A 50 1.22 7.57 4.16
N SER A 51 -0.03 7.27 3.79
CA SER A 51 -0.86 6.33 4.54
C SER A 51 -1.42 5.26 3.61
N THR A 52 -1.71 4.11 4.17
CA THR A 52 -2.20 2.96 3.40
C THR A 52 -3.57 2.52 3.91
N LYS A 53 -4.53 2.28 3.01
CA LYS A 53 -5.79 1.59 3.32
C LYS A 53 -5.78 0.18 2.76
N LEU A 54 -6.08 -0.81 3.60
CA LEU A 54 -6.29 -2.20 3.22
C LEU A 54 -7.79 -2.51 3.21
N MET A 55 -8.28 -2.99 2.07
CA MET A 55 -9.67 -3.40 1.89
C MET A 55 -9.73 -4.81 1.30
N VAL A 56 -10.85 -5.50 1.53
CA VAL A 56 -11.14 -6.79 0.90
C VAL A 56 -12.41 -6.72 0.08
N GLN A 57 -12.39 -7.35 -1.09
CA GLN A 57 -13.57 -7.50 -1.92
C GLN A 57 -14.53 -8.52 -1.30
N GLU A 58 -15.74 -8.08 -1.00
CA GLU A 58 -16.80 -8.88 -0.37
C GLU A 58 -18.05 -8.92 -1.26
N PRO A 59 -18.65 -10.10 -1.48
CA PRO A 59 -19.98 -10.20 -2.09
C PRO A 59 -21.02 -9.53 -1.21
N TRP A 60 -21.82 -8.63 -1.77
CA TRP A 60 -22.81 -7.85 -1.03
C TRP A 60 -24.06 -7.65 -1.86
N MET A 61 -25.20 -8.19 -1.42
CA MET A 61 -26.52 -7.98 -2.05
C MET A 61 -26.51 -8.16 -3.58
N GLY A 62 -25.86 -9.23 -4.08
CA GLY A 62 -25.75 -9.52 -5.51
C GLY A 62 -24.72 -8.68 -6.28
N THR A 63 -23.98 -7.81 -5.61
CA THR A 63 -22.85 -7.03 -6.15
C THR A 63 -21.57 -7.26 -5.33
N VAL A 64 -20.58 -6.39 -5.52
CA VAL A 64 -19.31 -6.35 -4.81
C VAL A 64 -19.22 -5.05 -4.02
N ARG A 65 -18.82 -5.16 -2.75
CA ARG A 65 -18.33 -4.03 -1.95
C ARG A 65 -16.87 -4.25 -1.56
N PHE A 66 -16.23 -3.18 -1.09
CA PHE A 66 -14.91 -3.26 -0.47
C PHE A 66 -15.05 -2.97 1.03
N LYS A 67 -14.84 -3.99 1.86
CA LYS A 67 -14.84 -3.87 3.31
C LYS A 67 -13.48 -3.35 3.76
N SER A 68 -13.47 -2.24 4.50
CA SER A 68 -12.23 -1.68 5.06
C SER A 68 -11.76 -2.53 6.25
N LEU A 69 -10.49 -2.97 6.22
CA LEU A 69 -9.94 -3.88 7.23
C LEU A 69 -8.85 -3.24 8.10
N ALA A 70 -8.02 -2.37 7.52
CA ALA A 70 -6.94 -1.73 8.24
C ALA A 70 -6.49 -0.45 7.56
N ARG A 71 -5.90 0.44 8.36
CA ARG A 71 -5.08 1.56 7.91
C ARG A 71 -3.69 1.40 8.50
N TYR A 72 -2.67 1.78 7.75
CA TYR A 72 -1.28 1.74 8.19
C TYR A 72 -0.59 3.06 7.93
N GLN A 73 0.21 3.49 8.89
CA GLN A 73 1.33 4.41 8.67
C GLN A 73 2.56 3.66 8.17
N PRO A 74 3.55 4.35 7.59
CA PRO A 74 4.75 3.74 7.00
C PRO A 74 5.48 2.78 7.96
N GLU A 75 5.61 3.15 9.23
CA GLU A 75 6.25 2.39 10.31
C GLU A 75 5.50 1.10 10.68
N GLU A 76 4.20 1.01 10.37
CA GLU A 76 3.37 -0.17 10.63
C GLU A 76 3.31 -1.12 9.43
N PHE A 77 3.85 -0.70 8.28
CA PHE A 77 3.64 -1.36 7.00
C PHE A 77 4.76 -2.34 6.60
N GLU A 78 5.80 -2.47 7.42
CA GLU A 78 6.99 -3.27 7.10
C GLU A 78 6.68 -4.73 6.71
N ALA A 79 5.82 -5.42 7.47
CA ALA A 79 5.45 -6.80 7.18
C ALA A 79 4.79 -6.95 5.78
N MET A 80 4.02 -5.94 5.37
CA MET A 80 3.40 -5.89 4.03
C MET A 80 4.41 -5.56 2.93
N VAL A 81 5.48 -4.81 3.26
CA VAL A 81 6.59 -4.55 2.33
C VAL A 81 7.35 -5.86 2.04
N LEU A 82 7.68 -6.62 3.09
CA LEU A 82 8.52 -7.81 3.02
C LEU A 82 7.81 -9.03 2.43
N ASP A 83 6.62 -9.36 2.96
CA ASP A 83 5.83 -10.51 2.48
C ASP A 83 4.33 -10.18 2.52
N PRO A 84 3.79 -9.47 1.51
CA PRO A 84 2.39 -9.10 1.50
C PRO A 84 1.45 -10.31 1.44
N MET A 85 1.86 -11.42 0.79
CA MET A 85 0.99 -12.59 0.65
C MET A 85 0.91 -13.37 1.96
N GLY A 86 2.05 -13.60 2.63
CA GLY A 86 2.08 -14.23 3.95
C GLY A 86 1.39 -13.38 5.01
N CYS A 87 1.68 -12.07 5.07
CA CYS A 87 1.05 -11.15 6.02
C CYS A 87 -0.49 -11.14 5.89
N LEU A 88 -1.00 -11.08 4.65
CA LEU A 88 -2.45 -11.12 4.41
C LEU A 88 -3.06 -12.48 4.75
N SER A 89 -2.43 -13.58 4.35
CA SER A 89 -2.93 -14.94 4.62
C SER A 89 -2.97 -15.25 6.12
N GLU A 90 -1.92 -14.88 6.86
CA GLU A 90 -1.83 -15.11 8.29
C GLU A 90 -2.91 -14.32 9.04
N ARG A 91 -3.01 -13.01 8.78
CA ARG A 91 -3.89 -12.10 9.52
C ARG A 91 -5.35 -12.17 9.08
N PHE A 92 -5.60 -12.14 7.77
CA PHE A 92 -6.93 -11.97 7.19
C PHE A 92 -7.42 -13.20 6.43
N GLY A 93 -6.53 -14.16 6.13
CA GLY A 93 -6.87 -15.36 5.37
C GLY A 93 -7.01 -15.12 3.86
N GLY A 94 -7.70 -16.02 3.18
CA GLY A 94 -7.90 -15.96 1.74
C GLY A 94 -8.90 -14.87 1.31
N GLY A 95 -8.65 -14.25 0.17
CA GLY A 95 -9.51 -13.16 -0.33
C GLY A 95 -8.87 -12.37 -1.45
N LYS A 96 -9.62 -11.42 -2.02
CA LYS A 96 -9.08 -10.43 -2.97
C LYS A 96 -8.91 -9.12 -2.24
N PHE A 97 -7.67 -8.79 -1.89
CA PHE A 97 -7.33 -7.60 -1.13
C PHE A 97 -6.86 -6.49 -2.06
N LYS A 98 -7.15 -5.26 -1.66
CA LYS A 98 -6.69 -4.04 -2.29
C LYS A 98 -5.95 -3.20 -1.26
N VAL A 99 -4.73 -2.81 -1.60
CA VAL A 99 -3.89 -1.91 -0.83
C VAL A 99 -3.82 -0.59 -1.60
N ASN A 100 -4.31 0.49 -1.00
CA ASN A 100 -4.27 1.83 -1.58
C ASN A 100 -3.32 2.73 -0.80
N PHE A 101 -2.43 3.41 -1.51
CA PHE A 101 -1.53 4.42 -0.95
C PHE A 101 -2.08 5.82 -1.16
N TYR A 102 -1.92 6.67 -0.16
CA TYR A 102 -2.35 8.06 -0.15
C TYR A 102 -1.26 8.97 0.41
N GLN A 103 -1.22 10.22 -0.03
CA GLN A 103 -0.59 11.34 0.68
C GLN A 103 -1.70 12.27 1.17
N GLY A 104 -1.96 12.30 2.48
CA GLY A 104 -3.19 12.91 3.00
C GLY A 104 -4.44 12.31 2.35
N MET A 105 -5.25 13.14 1.68
CA MET A 105 -6.43 12.69 0.93
C MET A 105 -6.14 12.30 -0.52
N ASN A 106 -4.93 12.57 -1.03
CA ASN A 106 -4.59 12.33 -2.42
C ASN A 106 -4.24 10.87 -2.64
N PHE A 107 -4.99 10.19 -3.50
CA PHE A 107 -4.67 8.83 -3.93
C PHE A 107 -3.41 8.80 -4.79
N LEU A 108 -2.48 7.91 -4.47
CA LEU A 108 -1.22 7.76 -5.20
C LEU A 108 -1.24 6.53 -6.11
N ALA A 109 -1.52 5.36 -5.56
CA ALA A 109 -1.48 4.11 -6.29
C ALA A 109 -2.22 2.99 -5.55
N THR A 110 -2.49 1.89 -6.26
CA THR A 110 -3.11 0.70 -5.69
C THR A 110 -2.41 -0.58 -6.15
N ARG A 111 -2.38 -1.58 -5.27
CA ARG A 111 -1.96 -2.94 -5.61
C ARG A 111 -2.96 -3.93 -5.04
N ASN A 112 -3.29 -4.94 -5.86
CA ASN A 112 -4.18 -6.02 -5.45
C ASN A 112 -3.35 -7.28 -5.10
N PHE A 113 -3.83 -8.01 -4.11
CA PHE A 113 -3.27 -9.30 -3.68
C PHE A 113 -4.38 -10.34 -3.56
N LYS A 114 -4.04 -11.61 -3.76
CA LYS A 114 -5.02 -12.71 -3.70
C LYS A 114 -4.44 -13.94 -2.99
N PRO A 115 -4.19 -13.88 -1.67
CA PRO A 115 -3.86 -15.07 -0.90
C PRO A 115 -5.00 -16.10 -0.98
N GLU A 116 -4.60 -17.36 -1.00
CA GLU A 116 -5.51 -18.50 -0.92
C GLU A 116 -5.81 -18.86 0.54
N GLY A 117 -6.84 -19.68 0.76
CA GLY A 117 -7.23 -20.17 2.09
C GLY A 117 -8.59 -19.65 2.58
N GLU A 118 -8.90 -19.95 3.83
CA GLU A 118 -10.15 -19.56 4.48
C GLU A 118 -10.23 -18.04 4.70
N ALA A 119 -11.40 -17.45 4.45
CA ALA A 119 -11.63 -16.00 4.54
C ALA A 119 -11.88 -15.52 5.98
N LYS A 120 -10.81 -15.43 6.81
CA LYS A 120 -10.89 -15.02 8.22
C LYS A 120 -11.46 -13.61 8.40
N TRP A 121 -11.27 -12.72 7.42
CA TRP A 121 -11.78 -11.34 7.42
C TRP A 121 -13.31 -11.20 7.47
N ARG A 122 -14.08 -12.27 7.20
CA ARG A 122 -15.55 -12.22 7.20
C ARG A 122 -16.10 -11.82 8.56
N GLU A 123 -15.58 -12.43 9.62
CA GLU A 123 -16.01 -12.20 11.00
C GLU A 123 -15.36 -10.97 11.65
N MET A 124 -14.41 -10.33 10.97
CA MET A 124 -13.75 -9.12 11.50
C MET A 124 -14.66 -7.90 11.40
N PRO A 125 -14.58 -6.94 12.34
CA PRO A 125 -15.28 -5.68 12.20
C PRO A 125 -14.77 -4.92 10.96
N GLU A 126 -15.64 -4.14 10.35
CA GLU A 126 -15.25 -3.16 9.34
C GLU A 126 -14.68 -1.93 10.04
N LEU A 127 -13.52 -1.46 9.58
CA LEU A 127 -12.95 -0.21 10.05
C LEU A 127 -13.79 0.96 9.50
N GLN A 128 -14.42 1.73 10.39
CA GLN A 128 -15.15 2.93 9.97
C GLN A 128 -14.16 3.98 9.45
N GLU A 129 -14.58 4.72 8.41
CA GLU A 129 -13.79 5.86 7.95
C GLU A 129 -14.05 7.04 8.90
N ASP A 130 -12.98 7.65 9.42
CA ASP A 130 -13.02 8.94 10.11
C ASP A 130 -13.34 10.09 9.14
#